data_AF-A0A659UN65-F1
#
_entry.id   AF-A0A659UN65-F1
#
_cell.length_a   1.000
_cell.length_b   1.000
_cell.length_c   1.000
_cell.angle_alpha   90.00
_cell.angle_beta   90.00
_cell.angle_gamma   90.00
#
_symmetry.space_group_name_H-M   'P 1'
#
loop_
_entity.id
_entity.type
_entity.pdbx_description
1 polymer ?
#
loop_
_entity_poly.entity_id
_entity_poly.type
_entity_poly.pdbx_seq_one_letter_code
_entity_poly.pdbx_strand_id
1 'polypeptide(L)'
;VNDRGEQIKEAPPAMPVEVLGLQGTPQAGDRFAVVNNEARAREITEYRQRLAREKAVARHAGQRGSLEQMMSQLQTSGLKEFPLVIKGDVQGSIEAINAALDKLGTDEVRARIVHSGAGAITESDVSLAET
;
A
#
# COMPACT_ATOMS: atom_id res chain seq x y z
N VAL A 1 18.23 -2.28 16.38
CA VAL A 1 18.23 -1.47 17.63
C VAL A 1 17.10 -1.96 18.52
N ASN A 2 17.25 -1.99 19.84
CA ASN A 2 16.15 -2.37 20.76
C ASN A 2 15.22 -1.16 21.03
N ASP A 3 14.15 -1.40 21.79
CA ASP A 3 13.18 -0.39 22.23
C ASP A 3 13.79 0.74 23.10
N ARG A 4 15.01 0.54 23.62
CA ARG A 4 15.76 1.53 24.42
C ARG A 4 16.77 2.33 23.60
N GLY A 5 16.84 2.12 22.29
CA GLY A 5 17.79 2.80 21.42
C GLY A 5 19.20 2.19 21.42
N GLU A 6 19.38 1.02 22.04
CA GLU A 6 20.68 0.35 22.11
C GLU A 6 20.91 -0.55 20.90
N GLN A 7 22.14 -0.56 20.38
CA GLN A 7 22.53 -1.49 19.32
C GLN A 7 22.75 -2.88 19.92
N ILE A 8 22.01 -3.85 19.39
CA ILE A 8 22.10 -5.26 19.79
C ILE A 8 22.51 -6.09 18.58
N LYS A 9 23.28 -7.16 18.83
CA LYS A 9 23.72 -8.11 17.80
C LYS A 9 22.77 -9.30 17.64
N GLU A 10 22.02 -9.62 18.69
CA GLU A 10 21.14 -10.77 18.75
C GLU A 10 19.80 -10.36 19.36
N ALA A 11 18.71 -10.91 18.82
CA ALA A 11 17.34 -10.62 19.22
C ALA A 11 16.68 -11.91 19.76
N PRO A 12 16.40 -12.03 21.07
CA PRO A 12 15.68 -13.16 21.62
C PRO A 12 14.18 -13.12 21.25
N PRO A 13 13.45 -14.25 21.42
CA PRO A 13 12.00 -14.27 21.21
C PRO A 13 11.27 -13.21 22.04
N ALA A 14 10.18 -12.68 21.48
CA ALA A 14 9.32 -11.65 22.08
C ALA A 14 9.99 -10.28 22.34
N MET A 15 11.18 -10.03 21.77
CA MET A 15 11.83 -8.72 21.82
C MET A 15 11.58 -7.93 20.52
N PRO A 16 11.00 -6.72 20.58
CA PRO A 16 10.88 -5.87 19.41
C PRO A 16 12.25 -5.32 19.01
N VAL A 17 12.58 -5.39 17.73
CA VAL A 17 13.86 -4.93 17.21
C VAL A 17 13.69 -4.19 15.89
N GLU A 18 14.44 -3.11 15.72
CA GLU A 18 14.57 -2.42 14.45
C GLU A 18 15.60 -3.14 13.57
N VAL A 19 15.17 -3.52 12.37
CA VAL A 19 15.98 -4.20 11.35
C VAL A 19 16.21 -3.23 10.19
N LEU A 20 17.47 -2.96 9.88
CA LEU A 20 17.90 -2.10 8.77
C LEU A 20 18.43 -2.94 7.61
N GLY A 21 18.36 -2.40 6.39
CA GLY A 21 18.92 -3.03 5.18
C GLY A 21 17.91 -3.81 4.32
N LEU A 22 16.62 -3.67 4.57
CA LEU A 22 15.59 -4.18 3.65
C LEU A 22 15.53 -3.31 2.39
N GLN A 23 15.27 -3.92 1.24
CA GLN A 23 15.17 -3.20 -0.04
C GLN A 23 13.92 -2.33 -0.17
N GLY A 24 12.96 -2.48 0.74
CA GLY A 24 11.75 -1.69 0.78
C GLY A 24 11.01 -1.89 2.09
N THR A 25 9.98 -1.08 2.30
CA THR A 25 9.18 -1.10 3.53
C THR A 25 8.24 -2.32 3.51
N PRO A 26 8.34 -3.25 4.48
CA PRO A 26 7.40 -4.36 4.61
C PRO A 26 6.01 -3.86 4.99
N GLN A 27 4.97 -4.63 4.70
CA GLN A 27 3.62 -4.29 5.12
C GLN A 27 3.42 -4.61 6.61
N ALA A 28 2.51 -3.87 7.26
CA ALA A 28 2.15 -4.16 8.64
C ALA A 28 1.56 -5.58 8.75
N GLY A 29 2.07 -6.36 9.69
CA GLY A 29 1.63 -7.75 9.90
C GLY A 29 2.29 -8.80 8.99
N ASP A 30 3.23 -8.41 8.13
CA ASP A 30 4.00 -9.37 7.34
C ASP A 30 4.81 -10.32 8.24
N ARG A 31 4.87 -11.58 7.82
CA ARG A 31 5.68 -12.60 8.49
C ARG A 31 7.09 -12.59 7.94
N PHE A 32 8.05 -12.37 8.83
CA PHE A 32 9.47 -12.55 8.52
C PHE A 32 9.85 -14.02 8.54
N ALA A 33 10.68 -14.43 7.58
CA ALA A 33 11.24 -15.77 7.52
C ALA A 33 12.72 -15.66 7.19
N VAL A 34 13.54 -16.40 7.93
CA VAL A 34 14.97 -16.52 7.65
C VAL A 34 15.16 -17.51 6.51
N VAL A 35 16.06 -17.18 5.58
CA VAL A 35 16.43 -18.04 4.47
C VAL A 35 17.91 -18.37 4.53
N ASN A 36 18.29 -19.51 3.94
CA ASN A 36 19.67 -20.00 3.99
C ASN A 36 20.63 -19.19 3.12
N ASN A 37 20.15 -18.53 2.06
CA ASN A 37 20.97 -17.71 1.17
C ASN A 37 20.13 -16.67 0.42
N GLU A 38 20.81 -15.65 -0.12
CA GLU A 38 20.19 -14.54 -0.87
C GLU A 38 19.47 -15.03 -2.14
N ALA A 39 20.07 -15.96 -2.89
CA ALA A 39 19.50 -16.45 -4.15
C ALA A 39 18.10 -17.04 -3.95
N ARG A 40 17.93 -17.88 -2.91
CA ARG A 40 16.62 -18.44 -2.54
C ARG A 40 15.66 -17.35 -2.05
N ALA A 41 16.14 -16.35 -1.31
CA ALA A 41 15.32 -15.20 -0.89
C ALA A 41 14.74 -14.46 -2.11
N ARG A 42 15.60 -14.19 -3.10
CA ARG A 42 15.24 -13.50 -4.34
C ARG A 42 14.20 -14.29 -5.11
N GLU A 43 14.43 -15.59 -5.33
CA GLU A 43 13.48 -16.47 -6.02
C GLU A 43 12.09 -16.50 -5.36
N ILE A 44 12.05 -16.68 -4.03
CA ILE A 44 10.78 -16.69 -3.27
C ILE A 44 10.07 -15.33 -3.38
N THR A 45 10.83 -14.24 -3.29
CA THR A 45 10.27 -12.88 -3.33
C THR A 45 9.71 -12.56 -4.72
N GLU A 46 10.44 -12.88 -5.79
CA GLU A 46 9.99 -12.71 -7.18
C GLU A 46 8.71 -13.52 -7.46
N TYR A 47 8.66 -14.77 -6.99
CA TYR A 47 7.47 -15.60 -7.10
C TYR A 47 6.26 -14.96 -6.39
N ARG A 48 6.43 -14.48 -5.15
CA ARG A 48 5.38 -13.80 -4.39
C ARG A 48 4.93 -12.50 -5.05
N GLN A 49 5.86 -11.70 -5.56
CA GLN A 49 5.55 -10.46 -6.28
C GLN A 49 4.78 -10.72 -7.57
N ARG A 50 5.13 -11.77 -8.33
CA ARG A 50 4.37 -12.17 -9.52
C ARG A 50 2.94 -12.55 -9.16
N LEU A 51 2.75 -13.42 -8.17
CA LEU A 51 1.43 -13.81 -7.69
C LEU A 51 0.59 -12.62 -7.21
N ALA A 52 1.21 -11.67 -6.50
CA ALA A 52 0.54 -10.47 -6.03
C ALA A 52 0.06 -9.60 -7.21
N ARG A 53 0.92 -9.40 -8.22
CA ARG A 53 0.56 -8.66 -9.46
C ARG A 53 -0.58 -9.34 -10.21
N GLU A 54 -0.52 -10.66 -10.40
CA GLU A 54 -1.59 -11.42 -11.08
C GLU A 54 -2.94 -11.29 -10.34
N LYS A 55 -2.94 -11.40 -9.00
CA LYS A 55 -4.14 -11.19 -8.19
C LYS A 55 -4.69 -9.76 -8.30
N ALA A 56 -3.81 -8.76 -8.34
CA ALA A 56 -4.23 -7.36 -8.50
C ALA A 56 -4.90 -7.13 -9.86
N VAL A 57 -4.31 -7.65 -10.95
CA VAL A 57 -4.91 -7.58 -12.29
C VAL A 57 -6.26 -8.28 -12.33
N ALA A 58 -6.40 -9.46 -11.73
CA ALA A 58 -7.67 -10.19 -11.68
C ALA A 58 -8.77 -9.40 -10.94
N ARG A 59 -8.43 -8.71 -9.83
CA ARG A 59 -9.38 -7.84 -9.12
C ARG A 59 -9.84 -6.67 -9.98
N HIS A 60 -8.94 -6.03 -10.73
CA HIS A 60 -9.28 -4.94 -11.63
C HIS A 60 -10.05 -5.39 -12.87
N ALA A 61 -9.80 -6.61 -13.38
CA ALA A 61 -10.58 -7.21 -14.45
C ALA A 61 -12.02 -7.49 -14.03
N GLY A 62 -12.26 -7.92 -12.79
CA GLY A 62 -13.61 -8.11 -12.24
C GLY A 62 -14.35 -6.81 -11.87
N GLN A 63 -13.63 -5.71 -11.63
CA GLN A 63 -14.22 -4.38 -11.37
C GLN A 63 -14.65 -3.64 -12.64
N ARG A 64 -14.17 -4.06 -13.81
CA ARG A 64 -14.78 -3.67 -15.07
C ARG A 64 -16.11 -4.40 -15.18
N GLY A 65 -17.17 -3.82 -14.59
CA GLY A 65 -18.54 -4.27 -14.79
C GLY A 65 -18.86 -4.39 -16.28
N SER A 66 -20.00 -5.00 -16.62
CA SER A 66 -20.40 -5.09 -18.03
C SER A 66 -20.41 -3.70 -18.68
N LEU A 67 -20.18 -3.63 -19.99
CA LEU A 67 -20.19 -2.36 -20.73
C LEU A 67 -21.51 -1.59 -20.52
N GLU A 68 -22.60 -2.32 -20.29
CA GLU A 68 -23.92 -1.84 -19.89
C GLU A 68 -23.91 -1.19 -18.50
N GLN A 69 -23.22 -1.78 -17.53
CA GLN A 69 -23.03 -1.23 -16.18
C GLN A 69 -22.19 0.06 -16.22
N MET A 70 -21.16 0.12 -17.07
CA MET A 70 -20.38 1.35 -17.31
C MET A 70 -21.23 2.45 -17.96
N MET A 71 -22.09 2.10 -18.94
CA MET A 71 -23.03 3.04 -19.54
C MET A 71 -24.08 3.55 -18.54
N SER A 72 -24.57 2.71 -17.62
CA SER A 72 -25.53 3.12 -16.59
C SER A 72 -24.93 4.09 -15.56
N GLN A 73 -23.65 3.92 -15.20
CA GLN A 73 -22.95 4.84 -14.28
C GLN A 73 -22.73 6.22 -14.89
N LEU A 74 -22.60 6.31 -16.22
CA LEU A 74 -22.48 7.60 -16.93
C LEU A 74 -23.81 8.38 -17.01
N GLN A 75 -24.96 7.72 -16.85
CA GLN A 75 -26.29 8.35 -16.94
C GLN A 75 -26.79 8.95 -15.62
N THR A 76 -26.25 8.51 -14.49
CA THR A 76 -26.59 9.06 -13.17
C THR A 76 -25.74 10.31 -12.95
N SER A 77 -26.30 11.44 -12.48
CA SER A 77 -25.51 12.65 -12.22
C SER A 77 -24.34 12.30 -11.30
N GLY A 78 -23.12 12.32 -11.85
CA GLY A 78 -21.99 11.60 -11.28
C GLY A 78 -21.62 12.07 -9.88
N LEU A 79 -21.38 11.11 -8.98
CA LEU A 79 -20.66 11.34 -7.72
C LEU A 79 -19.40 12.14 -8.03
N LYS A 80 -19.21 13.29 -7.38
CA LYS A 80 -18.00 14.08 -7.58
C LYS A 80 -16.85 13.36 -6.88
N GLU A 81 -15.80 13.03 -7.60
CA GLU A 81 -14.59 12.47 -7.02
C GLU A 81 -13.62 13.57 -6.62
N PHE A 82 -13.05 13.47 -5.42
CA PHE A 82 -11.95 14.30 -4.97
C PHE A 82 -10.67 13.46 -4.94
N PRO A 83 -9.81 13.54 -5.98
CA PRO A 83 -8.60 12.75 -6.07
C PRO A 83 -7.56 13.21 -5.03
N LEU A 84 -6.91 12.25 -4.38
CA LEU A 84 -5.96 12.48 -3.30
C LEU A 84 -4.68 11.66 -3.50
N VAL A 85 -3.54 12.28 -3.24
CA VAL A 85 -2.24 11.62 -3.05
C VAL A 85 -1.85 11.77 -1.58
N ILE A 86 -1.56 10.65 -0.91
CA ILE A 86 -1.32 10.61 0.54
C ILE A 86 0.09 10.08 0.82
N LYS A 87 0.94 10.92 1.43
CA LYS A 87 2.20 10.48 2.04
C LYS A 87 2.12 10.58 3.55
N GLY A 88 2.64 9.59 4.23
CA GLY A 88 2.76 9.60 5.69
C GLY A 88 4.12 9.08 6.11
N ASP A 89 4.50 9.33 7.36
CA ASP A 89 5.82 8.91 7.87
C ASP A 89 5.92 7.39 8.00
N VAL A 90 4.82 6.75 8.42
CA VAL A 90 4.74 5.30 8.67
C VAL A 90 3.51 4.69 8.02
N GLN A 91 3.63 3.43 7.59
CA GLN A 91 2.57 2.71 6.88
C GLN A 91 1.25 2.64 7.66
N GLY A 92 1.31 2.42 8.98
CA GLY A 92 0.09 2.28 9.81
C GLY A 92 -0.78 3.54 9.86
N SER A 93 -0.17 4.73 9.82
CA SER A 93 -0.92 5.98 9.78
C SER A 93 -1.68 6.13 8.46
N ILE A 94 -1.06 5.71 7.35
CA ILE A 94 -1.67 5.77 6.01
C ILE A 94 -2.88 4.85 5.93
N GLU A 95 -2.76 3.62 6.45
CA GLU A 95 -3.87 2.67 6.49
C GLU A 95 -5.05 3.23 7.29
N ALA A 96 -4.79 3.86 8.45
CA ALA A 96 -5.82 4.47 9.28
C ALA A 96 -6.50 5.65 8.57
N ILE A 97 -5.73 6.51 7.89
CA ILE A 97 -6.26 7.66 7.14
C ILE A 97 -7.10 7.18 5.95
N ASN A 98 -6.61 6.20 5.18
CA ASN A 98 -7.35 5.65 4.04
C ASN A 98 -8.71 5.10 4.48
N ALA A 99 -8.73 4.32 5.57
CA ALA A 99 -9.97 3.78 6.13
C ALA A 99 -10.93 4.87 6.66
N ALA A 100 -10.39 6.00 7.14
CA ALA A 100 -11.21 7.13 7.58
C ALA A 100 -11.82 7.89 6.39
N LEU A 101 -11.04 8.12 5.33
CA LEU A 101 -11.48 8.80 4.11
C LEU A 101 -12.54 7.99 3.35
N ASP A 102 -12.41 6.67 3.32
CA ASP A 102 -13.43 5.79 2.72
C ASP A 102 -14.79 5.89 3.45
N LYS A 103 -14.78 6.11 4.76
CA LYS A 103 -16.00 6.28 5.58
C LYS A 103 -16.58 7.69 5.51
N LEU A 104 -15.76 8.69 5.19
CA LEU A 104 -16.16 10.10 5.14
C LEU A 104 -16.92 10.45 3.84
N GLY A 105 -16.87 9.57 2.83
CA GLY A 105 -17.57 9.77 1.57
C GLY A 105 -19.08 9.99 1.75
N THR A 106 -19.63 10.90 0.95
CA THR A 106 -21.06 11.21 0.90
C THR A 106 -21.62 10.88 -0.48
N ASP A 107 -22.95 10.92 -0.63
CA ASP A 107 -23.62 10.72 -1.92
C ASP A 107 -23.40 11.89 -2.91
N GLU A 108 -22.79 12.99 -2.46
CA GLU A 108 -22.42 14.14 -3.29
C GLU A 108 -20.94 14.13 -3.71
N VAL A 109 -20.04 13.86 -2.76
CA VAL A 109 -18.59 13.87 -2.96
C VAL A 109 -17.93 12.67 -2.28
N ARG A 110 -17.05 11.99 -3.02
CA ARG A 110 -16.24 10.87 -2.53
C ARG A 110 -14.75 11.18 -2.66
N ALA A 111 -13.98 10.88 -1.61
CA ALA A 111 -12.52 10.86 -1.67
C ALA A 111 -12.03 9.67 -2.51
N ARG A 112 -11.19 9.92 -3.52
CA ARG A 112 -10.55 8.88 -4.33
C ARG A 112 -9.04 8.94 -4.14
N ILE A 113 -8.49 7.94 -3.47
CA ILE A 113 -7.05 7.85 -3.24
C ILE A 113 -6.39 7.30 -4.51
N VAL A 114 -5.59 8.14 -5.18
CA VAL A 114 -4.87 7.80 -6.42
C VAL A 114 -3.57 7.09 -6.09
N HIS A 115 -2.84 7.58 -5.08
CA HIS A 115 -1.63 6.95 -4.57
C HIS A 115 -1.51 7.19 -3.06
N SER A 116 -1.02 6.18 -2.35
CA SER A 116 -0.64 6.31 -0.95
C SER A 116 0.63 5.51 -0.66
N GLY A 117 1.54 6.08 0.14
CA GLY A 117 2.80 5.41 0.47
C GLY A 117 3.56 6.10 1.60
N ALA A 118 4.36 5.32 2.34
CA ALA A 118 5.16 5.86 3.44
C ALA A 118 6.46 6.51 2.93
N GLY A 119 6.89 7.57 3.61
CA GLY A 119 8.14 8.28 3.34
C GLY A 119 7.94 9.71 2.82
N ALA A 120 9.06 10.35 2.48
CA ALA A 120 9.09 11.71 1.98
C ALA A 120 8.35 11.84 0.63
N ILE A 121 7.85 13.05 0.36
CA ILE A 121 7.26 13.41 -0.93
C ILE A 121 8.38 13.47 -1.98
N THR A 122 8.15 12.84 -3.14
CA THR A 122 9.06 12.81 -4.27
C THR A 122 8.49 13.56 -5.48
N GLU A 123 9.33 13.90 -6.46
CA GLU A 123 8.89 14.55 -7.71
C GLU A 123 7.82 13.72 -8.43
N SER A 124 7.92 12.39 -8.42
CA SER A 124 6.93 11.51 -9.04
C SER A 124 5.54 11.64 -8.39
N ASP A 125 5.48 11.91 -7.09
CA ASP A 125 4.20 12.13 -6.39
C ASP A 125 3.57 13.46 -6.80
N VAL A 126 4.40 14.50 -7.01
CA VAL A 126 3.96 15.81 -7.48
C VAL A 126 3.43 15.71 -8.91
N SER A 127 4.17 15.04 -9.81
CA SER A 127 3.71 14.83 -11.19
C SER A 127 2.40 14.04 -11.26
N LEU A 128 2.22 13.07 -10.35
CA LEU A 128 0.97 12.31 -10.27
C LEU A 128 -0.21 13.16 -9.78
N ALA A 129 0.05 14.15 -8.92
CA ALA A 129 -0.98 15.06 -8.42
C ALA A 129 -1.35 16.17 -9.43
N GLU A 130 -0.44 16.52 -10.35
CA GLU A 130 -0.70 17.48 -11.44
C GLU A 130 -1.61 16.93 -12.54
N THR A 131 -1.71 15.60 -12.68
CA THR A 131 -2.45 14.91 -13.76
C THR A 131 -3.87 14.54 -13.34
#